data_AF-A0A356FUF6-F1
#
_entry.id   AF-A0A356FUF6-F1
#
_cell.length_a   1.000
_cell.length_b   1.000
_cell.length_c   1.000
_cell.angle_alpha   90.00
_cell.angle_beta   90.00
_cell.angle_gamma   90.00
#
_symmetry.space_group_name_H-M   'P 1'
#
loop_
_entity.id
_entity.type
_entity.pdbx_description
1 polymer ?
#
loop_
_entity_poly.entity_id
_entity_poly.type
_entity_poly.pdbx_seq_one_letter_code
_entity_poly.pdbx_strand_id
1 'polypeptide(L)'
;RINPGNYADKKKFAVNEYSDLAYKEELDRLYESVTPIIKRCKELGRAMRIGTNHGSLSDRIMNRYGDTPLGMVESALEFIRIAESHSYYDICLSMKASNPKVMIEAYRLAVARMQKEDMHYPLHLGVTEAGDGEDARIKSAIGIGTLLNDGLGDTLRVSLTEDPIYEIPVARDLANKAMDLWKKPTTIRNSITHDSIDPYQFSRRASRVLSLGPKSQIGGNLAPAIIVKSLELLTNSPAIIQAVCRTQTQLKDSPLEGLQVNVESSEDLVAFIGLHEALHSVIQFFVLEIGTNIDLSDLEQFLWPEGQAGIVILQKINAEDAFYATELLNFCRFKGFNLAIDCSADALRSEIGEQLRVMGSDHLIISSQQSEGISHPLGHYRELSEAANNFLPDVPIWIRNTKENTLASQDYFSDRLIESSIFSGALLCDGIGDIISIETEPLLQKGTALAYNILQGARSRISKTEFVACPSCGRTLFDLQSVTQTIRARTDHLKGVTIAIMGCIVNGPGEMADADFGYVGGAPNKINLYVGKECVEYNVNESEALNHLIELIKKNGKWVDPT
;
A
#
# COMPACT_ATOMS: atom_id res chain seq x y z
N ARG A 1 3.17 -13.66 -25.38
CA ARG A 1 2.75 -12.39 -24.74
C ARG A 1 2.89 -11.26 -25.74
N ILE A 2 1.89 -10.39 -25.83
CA ILE A 2 1.95 -9.13 -26.56
C ILE A 2 1.76 -7.96 -25.58
N ASN A 3 2.33 -6.80 -25.91
CA ASN A 3 2.03 -5.54 -25.23
C ASN A 3 1.29 -4.64 -26.23
N PRO A 4 0.00 -4.34 -25.99
CA PRO A 4 -0.79 -3.49 -26.88
C PRO A 4 -0.09 -2.21 -27.31
N GLY A 5 0.47 -1.45 -26.36
CA GLY A 5 0.96 -0.11 -26.66
C GLY A 5 2.31 -0.03 -27.38
N ASN A 6 3.03 -1.15 -27.52
CA ASN A 6 4.29 -1.23 -28.27
C ASN A 6 4.19 -2.13 -29.52
N TYR A 7 3.01 -2.66 -29.86
CA TYR A 7 2.88 -3.66 -30.93
C TYR A 7 2.76 -3.04 -32.33
N ALA A 8 1.78 -2.16 -32.54
CA ALA A 8 1.44 -1.61 -33.85
C ALA A 8 1.86 -0.14 -34.03
N ASP A 9 1.92 0.63 -32.94
CA ASP A 9 2.08 2.07 -33.00
C ASP A 9 3.56 2.49 -33.04
N LYS A 10 3.91 3.37 -33.98
CA LYS A 10 5.17 4.14 -33.92
C LYS A 10 4.88 5.36 -33.06
N LYS A 11 5.44 5.42 -31.84
CA LYS A 11 5.29 6.59 -30.95
C LYS A 11 5.72 7.86 -31.68
N LYS A 12 4.74 8.64 -32.14
CA LYS A 12 4.92 9.98 -32.70
C LYS A 12 4.33 10.87 -31.62
N PHE A 13 5.17 11.33 -30.70
CA PHE A 13 4.80 12.26 -29.62
C PHE A 13 4.40 13.66 -30.14
N ALA A 14 3.65 13.73 -31.26
CA ALA A 14 2.95 14.90 -31.72
C ALA A 14 1.54 14.83 -31.11
N VAL A 15 1.24 15.75 -30.20
CA VAL A 15 -0.11 15.89 -29.63
C VAL A 15 -1.07 16.22 -30.78
N ASN A 16 -1.90 15.25 -31.15
CA ASN A 16 -3.00 15.42 -32.10
C ASN A 16 -4.28 14.99 -31.38
N GLU A 17 -5.25 15.89 -31.23
CA GLU A 17 -6.60 15.48 -30.84
C GLU A 17 -7.15 14.52 -31.90
N TYR A 18 -7.44 13.28 -31.52
CA TYR A 18 -8.03 12.31 -32.43
C TYR A 18 -9.54 12.56 -32.53
N SER A 19 -10.04 12.80 -33.74
CA SER A 19 -11.47 12.68 -34.00
C SER A 19 -11.90 11.21 -33.91
N ASP A 20 -13.19 10.93 -33.71
CA ASP A 20 -13.70 9.55 -33.71
C ASP A 20 -13.40 8.80 -35.01
N LEU A 21 -13.36 9.53 -36.14
CA LEU A 21 -12.96 8.97 -37.43
C LEU A 21 -11.49 8.55 -37.43
N ALA A 22 -10.59 9.44 -36.98
CA ALA A 22 -9.16 9.15 -36.92
C ALA A 22 -8.86 7.98 -35.96
N TYR A 23 -9.56 7.91 -34.82
CA TYR A 23 -9.44 6.79 -33.90
C TYR A 23 -9.89 5.47 -34.53
N LYS A 24 -11.00 5.49 -35.28
CA LYS A 24 -11.49 4.31 -36.01
C LYS A 24 -10.49 3.84 -37.07
N GLU A 25 -9.89 4.76 -37.82
CA GLU A 25 -8.85 4.42 -38.80
C GLU A 25 -7.62 3.75 -38.14
N GLU A 26 -7.24 4.19 -36.94
CA GLU A 26 -6.19 3.53 -36.16
C GLU A 26 -6.60 2.14 -35.68
N LEU A 27 -7.87 1.93 -35.31
CA LEU A 27 -8.39 0.58 -34.99
C LEU A 27 -8.37 -0.35 -36.20
N ASP A 28 -8.70 0.14 -37.40
CA ASP A 28 -8.64 -0.65 -38.63
C ASP A 28 -7.19 -1.05 -38.95
N ARG A 29 -6.24 -0.13 -38.78
CA ARG A 29 -4.80 -0.44 -38.89
C ARG A 29 -4.36 -1.47 -37.85
N LEU A 30 -4.83 -1.32 -36.61
CA LEU A 30 -4.54 -2.24 -35.53
C LEU A 30 -5.04 -3.65 -35.88
N TYR A 31 -6.28 -3.77 -36.35
CA TYR A 31 -6.89 -5.02 -36.80
C TYR A 31 -6.02 -5.74 -37.84
N GLU A 32 -5.60 -5.03 -38.90
CA GLU A 32 -4.73 -5.61 -39.94
C GLU A 32 -3.37 -6.06 -39.39
N SER A 33 -2.79 -5.28 -38.48
CA SER A 33 -1.46 -5.57 -37.91
C SER A 33 -1.44 -6.77 -36.95
N VAL A 34 -2.49 -6.94 -36.14
CA VAL A 34 -2.58 -7.98 -35.08
C VAL A 34 -3.17 -9.28 -35.62
N THR A 35 -4.01 -9.22 -36.66
CA THR A 35 -4.66 -10.40 -37.27
C THR A 35 -3.67 -11.55 -37.60
N PRO A 36 -2.49 -11.32 -38.21
CA PRO A 36 -1.55 -12.39 -38.53
C PRO A 36 -1.08 -13.18 -37.31
N ILE A 37 -0.77 -12.51 -36.19
CA ILE A 37 -0.29 -13.22 -34.99
C ILE A 37 -1.42 -13.98 -34.31
N ILE A 38 -2.65 -13.45 -34.30
CA ILE A 38 -3.83 -14.15 -33.77
C ILE A 38 -4.08 -15.43 -34.55
N LYS A 39 -4.17 -15.34 -35.88
CA LYS A 39 -4.37 -16.50 -36.75
C LYS A 39 -3.27 -17.54 -36.55
N ARG A 40 -2.02 -17.10 -36.45
CA ARG A 40 -0.90 -18.02 -36.23
C ARG A 40 -0.93 -18.70 -34.86
N CYS A 41 -1.28 -17.97 -33.80
CA CYS A 41 -1.47 -18.53 -32.47
C CYS A 41 -2.61 -19.56 -32.47
N LYS A 42 -3.73 -19.26 -33.14
CA LYS A 42 -4.86 -20.16 -33.29
C LYS A 42 -4.48 -21.44 -34.05
N GLU A 43 -3.83 -21.31 -35.21
CA GLU A 43 -3.35 -22.45 -36.01
C GLU A 43 -2.44 -23.39 -35.22
N LEU A 44 -1.60 -22.82 -34.35
CA LEU A 44 -0.61 -23.57 -33.57
C LEU A 44 -1.12 -24.02 -32.19
N GLY A 45 -2.36 -23.69 -31.81
CA GLY A 45 -2.91 -23.96 -30.48
C GLY A 45 -2.08 -23.33 -29.35
N ARG A 46 -1.65 -22.07 -29.52
CA ARG A 46 -0.83 -21.35 -28.54
C ARG A 46 -1.66 -20.30 -27.83
N ALA A 47 -1.58 -20.28 -26.50
CA ALA A 47 -2.17 -19.21 -25.70
C ALA A 47 -1.40 -17.89 -25.81
N MET A 48 -2.11 -16.78 -25.70
CA MET A 48 -1.56 -15.43 -25.81
C MET A 48 -1.90 -14.60 -24.57
N ARG A 49 -0.87 -14.16 -23.84
CA ARG A 49 -1.06 -13.10 -22.84
C ARG A 49 -1.13 -11.73 -23.51
N ILE A 50 -2.25 -11.03 -23.39
CA ILE A 50 -2.41 -9.60 -23.73
C ILE A 50 -2.11 -8.82 -22.46
N GLY A 51 -0.98 -8.10 -22.43
CA GLY A 51 -0.51 -7.48 -21.20
C GLY A 51 -0.15 -6.01 -21.37
N THR A 52 -1.02 -5.14 -20.84
CA THR A 52 -0.85 -3.69 -20.81
C THR A 52 0.02 -3.31 -19.61
N ASN A 53 0.99 -2.42 -19.85
CA ASN A 53 1.75 -1.77 -18.78
C ASN A 53 1.47 -0.26 -18.83
N HIS A 54 1.25 0.36 -17.68
CA HIS A 54 0.96 1.79 -17.52
C HIS A 54 1.95 2.68 -18.30
N GLY A 55 3.27 2.52 -18.09
CA GLY A 55 4.30 3.32 -18.77
C GLY A 55 4.46 3.08 -20.29
N SER A 56 3.60 2.28 -20.92
CA SER A 56 3.73 1.92 -22.34
C SER A 56 2.43 2.00 -23.13
N LEU A 57 1.43 2.77 -22.68
CA LEU A 57 0.22 3.00 -23.47
C LEU A 57 0.55 3.61 -24.83
N SER A 58 -0.24 3.26 -25.87
CA SER A 58 -0.07 3.83 -27.20
C SER A 58 -0.55 5.27 -27.27
N ASP A 59 -0.05 6.03 -28.25
CA ASP A 59 -0.47 7.41 -28.47
C ASP A 59 -1.99 7.51 -28.66
N ARG A 60 -2.61 6.56 -29.38
CA ARG A 60 -4.06 6.42 -29.55
C ARG A 60 -4.81 6.41 -28.22
N ILE A 61 -4.37 5.55 -27.30
CA ILE A 61 -5.01 5.36 -25.99
C ILE A 61 -4.75 6.58 -25.12
N MET A 62 -3.52 7.08 -25.09
CA MET A 62 -3.13 8.26 -24.33
C MET A 62 -3.94 9.50 -24.70
N ASN A 63 -4.20 9.74 -26.00
CA ASN A 63 -4.98 10.90 -26.43
C ASN A 63 -6.48 10.76 -26.13
N ARG A 64 -7.05 9.54 -26.14
CA ARG A 64 -8.50 9.32 -25.94
C ARG A 64 -8.89 9.14 -24.47
N TYR A 65 -8.09 8.41 -23.70
CA TYR A 65 -8.40 7.99 -22.33
C TYR A 65 -7.40 8.51 -21.29
N GLY A 66 -6.30 9.13 -21.73
CA GLY A 66 -5.23 9.58 -20.84
C GLY A 66 -4.39 8.42 -20.29
N ASP A 67 -3.43 8.79 -19.44
CA ASP A 67 -2.63 7.86 -18.65
C ASP A 67 -3.43 7.44 -17.41
N THR A 68 -4.43 6.58 -17.62
CA THR A 68 -5.43 6.21 -16.61
C THR A 68 -5.66 4.71 -16.54
N PRO A 69 -6.20 4.17 -15.42
CA PRO A 69 -6.65 2.78 -15.35
C PRO A 69 -7.61 2.41 -16.50
N LEU A 70 -8.52 3.32 -16.88
CA LEU A 70 -9.42 3.11 -18.02
C LEU A 70 -8.66 2.99 -19.34
N GLY A 71 -7.65 3.84 -19.56
CA GLY A 71 -6.78 3.73 -20.74
C GLY A 71 -6.05 2.39 -20.81
N MET A 72 -5.56 1.88 -19.67
CA MET A 72 -4.95 0.54 -19.61
C MET A 72 -5.92 -0.57 -20.02
N VAL A 73 -7.15 -0.49 -19.49
CA VAL A 73 -8.21 -1.47 -19.76
C VAL A 73 -8.61 -1.46 -21.23
N GLU A 74 -8.94 -0.29 -21.79
CA GLU A 74 -9.34 -0.19 -23.20
C GLU A 74 -8.23 -0.62 -24.15
N SER A 75 -6.97 -0.32 -23.82
CA SER A 75 -5.83 -0.79 -24.60
C SER A 75 -5.78 -2.31 -24.74
N ALA A 76 -6.18 -3.07 -23.72
CA ALA A 76 -6.25 -4.52 -23.82
C ALA A 76 -7.54 -5.01 -24.48
N LEU A 77 -8.68 -4.38 -24.17
CA LEU A 77 -9.98 -4.79 -24.73
C LEU A 77 -10.04 -4.58 -26.25
N GLU A 78 -9.39 -3.55 -26.80
CA GLU A 78 -9.21 -3.41 -28.26
C GLU A 78 -8.63 -4.68 -28.89
N PHE A 79 -7.58 -5.25 -28.29
CA PHE A 79 -6.94 -6.47 -28.80
C PHE A 79 -7.80 -7.73 -28.59
N ILE A 80 -8.52 -7.81 -27.47
CA ILE A 80 -9.43 -8.92 -27.19
C ILE A 80 -10.58 -8.95 -28.20
N ARG A 81 -11.22 -7.79 -28.47
CA ARG A 81 -12.30 -7.66 -29.47
C ARG A 81 -11.83 -8.11 -30.86
N ILE A 82 -10.60 -7.77 -31.25
CA ILE A 82 -9.99 -8.25 -32.50
C ILE A 82 -9.79 -9.77 -32.47
N ALA A 83 -9.28 -10.33 -31.37
CA ALA A 83 -9.09 -11.77 -31.22
C ALA A 83 -10.40 -12.57 -31.31
N GLU A 84 -11.46 -12.10 -30.65
CA GLU A 84 -12.78 -12.74 -30.70
C GLU A 84 -13.39 -12.70 -32.10
N SER A 85 -13.15 -11.65 -32.88
CA SER A 85 -13.58 -11.58 -34.29
C SER A 85 -12.97 -12.67 -35.17
N HIS A 86 -11.80 -13.21 -34.77
CA HIS A 86 -11.17 -14.39 -35.39
C HIS A 86 -11.49 -15.70 -34.65
N SER A 87 -12.45 -15.67 -33.71
CA SER A 87 -12.82 -16.76 -32.80
C SER A 87 -11.61 -17.39 -32.12
N TYR A 88 -10.73 -16.55 -31.58
CA TYR A 88 -9.56 -16.96 -30.80
C TYR A 88 -9.74 -16.54 -29.35
N TYR A 89 -9.80 -17.53 -28.45
CA TYR A 89 -10.15 -17.34 -27.04
C TYR A 89 -9.06 -17.80 -26.06
N ASP A 90 -7.94 -18.35 -26.56
CA ASP A 90 -6.82 -18.81 -25.72
C ASP A 90 -6.00 -17.62 -25.19
N ILE A 91 -6.64 -16.76 -24.41
CA ILE A 91 -6.11 -15.46 -23.98
C ILE A 91 -5.96 -15.43 -22.45
N CYS A 92 -4.93 -14.72 -21.99
CA CYS A 92 -4.79 -14.31 -20.59
C CYS A 92 -4.51 -12.80 -20.54
N LEU A 93 -5.05 -12.10 -19.54
CA LEU A 93 -5.00 -10.64 -19.41
C LEU A 93 -4.05 -10.20 -18.29
N SER A 94 -3.32 -9.10 -18.46
CA SER A 94 -2.60 -8.45 -17.36
C SER A 94 -2.60 -6.92 -17.47
N MET A 95 -2.76 -6.22 -16.33
CA MET A 95 -2.78 -4.76 -16.18
C MET A 95 -1.70 -4.32 -15.20
N LYS A 96 -0.45 -4.20 -15.66
CA LYS A 96 0.66 -3.94 -14.72
C LYS A 96 0.92 -2.44 -14.56
N ALA A 97 1.08 -2.01 -13.32
CA ALA A 97 1.59 -0.69 -12.98
C ALA A 97 2.63 -0.81 -11.85
N SER A 98 3.52 0.15 -11.78
CA SER A 98 4.45 0.30 -10.65
C SER A 98 3.78 1.00 -9.47
N ASN A 99 2.64 1.66 -9.65
CA ASN A 99 1.82 2.16 -8.54
C ASN A 99 0.76 1.11 -8.17
N PRO A 100 0.78 0.53 -6.95
CA PRO A 100 -0.22 -0.46 -6.54
C PRO A 100 -1.66 0.02 -6.65
N LYS A 101 -1.94 1.31 -6.37
CA LYS A 101 -3.29 1.89 -6.48
C LYS A 101 -3.82 1.79 -7.91
N VAL A 102 -3.05 2.27 -8.88
CA VAL A 102 -3.38 2.20 -10.32
C VAL A 102 -3.54 0.76 -10.79
N MET A 103 -2.68 -0.14 -10.33
CA MET A 103 -2.79 -1.56 -10.66
C MET A 103 -4.11 -2.15 -10.16
N ILE A 104 -4.44 -1.94 -8.88
CA ILE A 104 -5.66 -2.47 -8.26
C ILE A 104 -6.90 -1.95 -8.99
N GLU A 105 -6.99 -0.64 -9.21
CA GLU A 105 -8.07 0.00 -9.98
C GLU A 105 -8.20 -0.60 -11.39
N ALA A 106 -7.09 -0.74 -12.11
CA ALA A 106 -7.09 -1.24 -13.48
C ALA A 106 -7.57 -2.70 -13.58
N TYR A 107 -7.19 -3.57 -12.65
CA TYR A 107 -7.68 -4.96 -12.64
C TYR A 107 -9.17 -5.04 -12.25
N ARG A 108 -9.60 -4.31 -11.21
CA ARG A 108 -11.01 -4.26 -10.81
C ARG A 108 -11.88 -3.72 -11.96
N LEU A 109 -11.44 -2.66 -12.62
CA LEU A 109 -12.12 -2.08 -13.78
C LEU A 109 -12.11 -3.02 -14.99
N ALA A 110 -11.00 -3.72 -15.25
CA ALA A 110 -10.91 -4.70 -16.33
C ALA A 110 -11.98 -5.79 -16.18
N VAL A 111 -12.14 -6.35 -14.99
CA VAL A 111 -13.15 -7.38 -14.68
C VAL A 111 -14.55 -6.83 -14.88
N ALA A 112 -14.84 -5.63 -14.37
CA ALA A 112 -16.15 -5.00 -14.55
C ALA A 112 -16.50 -4.75 -16.03
N ARG A 113 -15.52 -4.34 -16.85
CA ARG A 113 -15.70 -4.13 -18.29
C ARG A 113 -15.86 -5.44 -19.05
N MET A 114 -15.05 -6.45 -18.73
CA MET A 114 -15.18 -7.79 -19.30
C MET A 114 -16.55 -8.38 -19.00
N GLN A 115 -17.06 -8.26 -17.77
CA GLN A 115 -18.41 -8.72 -17.42
C GLN A 115 -19.51 -8.01 -18.23
N LYS A 116 -19.35 -6.70 -18.49
CA LYS A 116 -20.29 -5.93 -19.32
C LYS A 116 -20.30 -6.38 -20.79
N GLU A 117 -19.16 -6.86 -21.30
CA GLU A 117 -18.99 -7.34 -22.67
C GLU A 117 -19.09 -8.88 -22.79
N ASP A 118 -19.49 -9.58 -21.73
CA ASP A 118 -19.57 -11.05 -21.65
C ASP A 118 -18.24 -11.77 -21.99
N MET A 119 -17.13 -11.18 -21.55
CA MET A 119 -15.78 -11.71 -21.70
C MET A 119 -15.31 -12.41 -20.42
N HIS A 120 -14.75 -13.61 -20.54
CA HIS A 120 -14.35 -14.45 -19.39
C HIS A 120 -12.90 -14.94 -19.55
N TYR A 121 -11.93 -14.06 -19.29
CA TYR A 121 -10.51 -14.37 -19.47
C TYR A 121 -9.72 -14.40 -18.15
N PRO A 122 -8.77 -15.34 -18.00
CA PRO A 122 -7.94 -15.44 -16.79
C PRO A 122 -6.99 -14.24 -16.64
N LEU A 123 -6.77 -13.84 -15.39
CA LEU A 123 -5.95 -12.72 -14.98
C LEU A 123 -4.54 -13.19 -14.55
N HIS A 124 -3.52 -12.61 -15.19
CA HIS A 124 -2.14 -12.71 -14.74
C HIS A 124 -1.75 -11.47 -13.94
N LEU A 125 -1.67 -11.61 -12.61
CA LEU A 125 -1.30 -10.54 -11.70
C LEU A 125 0.19 -10.27 -11.68
N GLY A 126 0.56 -9.01 -11.43
CA GLY A 126 1.94 -8.69 -11.06
C GLY A 126 2.18 -7.19 -11.05
N VAL A 127 2.79 -6.71 -9.97
CA VAL A 127 3.36 -5.37 -9.90
C VAL A 127 4.60 -5.34 -10.79
N THR A 128 4.74 -4.28 -11.58
CA THR A 128 5.91 -4.05 -12.42
C THR A 128 6.85 -3.05 -11.75
N GLU A 129 8.15 -3.17 -12.02
CA GLU A 129 9.19 -2.34 -11.40
C GLU A 129 9.08 -2.21 -9.87
N ALA A 130 8.90 -3.33 -9.16
CA ALA A 130 8.67 -3.33 -7.73
C ALA A 130 9.91 -2.89 -6.91
N GLY A 131 11.11 -2.97 -7.49
CA GLY A 131 12.38 -2.63 -6.85
C GLY A 131 13.16 -3.86 -6.39
N ASP A 132 13.93 -3.72 -5.30
CA ASP A 132 14.72 -4.76 -4.66
C ASP A 132 14.29 -5.00 -3.20
N GLY A 133 14.65 -6.16 -2.65
CA GLY A 133 14.60 -6.40 -1.20
C GLY A 133 13.19 -6.35 -0.60
N GLU A 134 13.12 -5.92 0.67
CA GLU A 134 11.87 -5.85 1.43
C GLU A 134 10.85 -4.91 0.79
N ASP A 135 11.30 -3.76 0.27
CA ASP A 135 10.44 -2.75 -0.37
C ASP A 135 9.68 -3.35 -1.56
N ALA A 136 10.35 -4.15 -2.40
CA ALA A 136 9.72 -4.82 -3.53
C ALA A 136 8.75 -5.93 -3.15
N ARG A 137 9.06 -6.66 -2.07
CA ARG A 137 8.17 -7.70 -1.53
C ARG A 137 6.91 -7.10 -0.93
N ILE A 138 7.05 -6.00 -0.18
CA ILE A 138 5.94 -5.21 0.36
C ILE A 138 5.07 -4.71 -0.79
N LYS A 139 5.65 -4.00 -1.76
CA LYS A 139 4.92 -3.43 -2.89
C LYS A 139 4.18 -4.48 -3.73
N SER A 140 4.81 -5.64 -3.94
CA SER A 140 4.20 -6.79 -4.61
C SER A 140 3.06 -7.39 -3.78
N ALA A 141 3.22 -7.53 -2.46
CA ALA A 141 2.19 -8.02 -1.57
C ALA A 141 0.98 -7.08 -1.51
N ILE A 142 1.19 -5.76 -1.49
CA ILE A 142 0.13 -4.76 -1.59
C ILE A 142 -0.65 -4.96 -2.89
N GLY A 143 0.00 -4.86 -4.06
CA GLY A 143 -0.71 -4.91 -5.34
C GLY A 143 -1.35 -6.27 -5.65
N ILE A 144 -0.58 -7.36 -5.54
CA ILE A 144 -1.04 -8.72 -5.88
C ILE A 144 -1.98 -9.25 -4.80
N GLY A 145 -1.62 -9.11 -3.53
CA GLY A 145 -2.40 -9.66 -2.42
C GLY A 145 -3.75 -8.98 -2.23
N THR A 146 -3.86 -7.67 -2.50
CA THR A 146 -5.17 -6.99 -2.51
C THR A 146 -6.13 -7.64 -3.51
N LEU A 147 -5.68 -7.84 -4.75
CA LEU A 147 -6.51 -8.43 -5.80
C LEU A 147 -6.85 -9.89 -5.51
N LEU A 148 -5.91 -10.67 -4.98
CA LEU A 148 -6.17 -12.04 -4.55
C LEU A 148 -7.21 -12.11 -3.44
N ASN A 149 -7.18 -11.18 -2.48
CA ASN A 149 -8.22 -11.08 -1.44
C ASN A 149 -9.59 -10.75 -2.05
N ASP A 150 -9.64 -9.88 -3.07
CA ASP A 150 -10.88 -9.60 -3.81
C ASP A 150 -11.35 -10.80 -4.69
N GLY A 151 -10.61 -11.92 -4.70
CA GLY A 151 -10.91 -13.10 -5.51
C GLY A 151 -10.49 -12.99 -6.97
N LEU A 152 -9.62 -12.03 -7.30
CA LEU A 152 -9.14 -11.78 -8.66
C LEU A 152 -7.71 -12.32 -8.81
N GLY A 153 -7.50 -13.26 -9.73
CA GLY A 153 -6.16 -13.74 -10.12
C GLY A 153 -6.08 -15.25 -10.36
N ASP A 154 -5.61 -15.64 -11.55
CA ASP A 154 -5.48 -17.05 -11.96
C ASP A 154 -4.02 -17.49 -12.04
N THR A 155 -3.12 -16.52 -12.27
CA THR A 155 -1.68 -16.70 -12.24
C THR A 155 -1.04 -15.40 -11.78
N LEU A 156 0.16 -15.46 -11.20
CA LEU A 156 0.85 -14.28 -10.71
C LEU A 156 2.34 -14.33 -11.02
N ARG A 157 2.97 -13.16 -11.03
CA ARG A 157 4.43 -13.01 -11.02
C ARG A 157 4.81 -11.83 -10.12
N VAL A 158 5.71 -12.09 -9.18
CA VAL A 158 6.43 -11.07 -8.43
C VAL A 158 7.61 -10.61 -9.29
N SER A 159 7.83 -9.30 -9.49
CA SER A 159 8.87 -8.79 -10.37
C SER A 159 10.00 -8.16 -9.54
N LEU A 160 10.97 -8.96 -9.10
CA LEU A 160 12.11 -8.48 -8.31
C LEU A 160 13.27 -8.07 -9.22
N THR A 161 14.08 -7.12 -8.76
CA THR A 161 15.36 -6.78 -9.42
C THR A 161 16.43 -7.85 -9.18
N GLU A 162 16.27 -8.63 -8.11
CA GLU A 162 17.12 -9.77 -7.71
C GLU A 162 17.04 -10.95 -8.71
N ASP A 163 17.81 -12.01 -8.47
CA ASP A 163 17.71 -13.25 -9.25
C ASP A 163 16.26 -13.77 -9.27
N PRO A 164 15.70 -14.14 -10.44
CA PRO A 164 14.34 -14.65 -10.57
C PRO A 164 13.98 -15.81 -9.65
N ILE A 165 14.95 -16.60 -9.16
CA ILE A 165 14.69 -17.66 -8.18
C ILE A 165 14.05 -17.13 -6.89
N TYR A 166 14.34 -15.88 -6.50
CA TYR A 166 13.78 -15.22 -5.33
C TYR A 166 12.35 -14.70 -5.55
N GLU A 167 11.88 -14.61 -6.80
CA GLU A 167 10.46 -14.29 -7.09
C GLU A 167 9.53 -15.42 -6.61
N ILE A 168 9.98 -16.68 -6.70
CA ILE A 168 9.14 -17.88 -6.52
C ILE A 168 8.63 -18.07 -5.08
N PRO A 169 9.47 -17.96 -4.01
CA PRO A 169 8.97 -18.08 -2.64
C PRO A 169 7.88 -17.06 -2.32
N VAL A 170 8.10 -15.79 -2.68
CA VAL A 170 7.13 -14.70 -2.44
C VAL A 170 5.83 -14.96 -3.21
N ALA A 171 5.94 -15.35 -4.49
CA ALA A 171 4.80 -15.72 -5.31
C ALA A 171 3.98 -16.86 -4.70
N ARG A 172 4.66 -17.89 -4.18
CA ARG A 172 4.03 -19.04 -3.54
C ARG A 172 3.35 -18.66 -2.24
N ASP A 173 3.98 -17.84 -1.41
CA ASP A 173 3.40 -17.38 -0.14
C ASP A 173 2.11 -16.58 -0.37
N LEU A 174 2.10 -15.67 -1.35
CA LEU A 174 0.91 -14.92 -1.76
C LEU A 174 -0.21 -15.86 -2.25
N ALA A 175 0.13 -16.81 -3.12
CA ALA A 175 -0.84 -17.76 -3.64
C ALA A 175 -1.42 -18.67 -2.54
N ASN A 176 -0.57 -19.19 -1.64
CA ASN A 176 -1.02 -20.06 -0.55
C ASN A 176 -1.98 -19.33 0.38
N LYS A 177 -1.67 -18.10 0.77
CA LYS A 177 -2.55 -17.25 1.58
C LYS A 177 -3.90 -17.06 0.91
N ALA A 178 -3.93 -16.69 -0.37
CA ALA A 178 -5.16 -16.55 -1.14
C ALA A 178 -5.97 -17.87 -1.19
N MET A 179 -5.31 -18.99 -1.46
CA MET A 179 -5.96 -20.30 -1.47
C MET A 179 -6.54 -20.67 -0.10
N ASP A 180 -5.88 -20.30 1.00
CA ASP A 180 -6.39 -20.54 2.35
C ASP A 180 -7.60 -19.66 2.65
N LEU A 181 -7.63 -18.40 2.17
CA LEU A 181 -8.82 -17.57 2.21
C LEU A 181 -9.97 -18.18 1.41
N TRP A 182 -9.74 -18.58 0.17
CA TRP A 182 -10.79 -19.07 -0.74
C TRP A 182 -11.37 -20.43 -0.32
N LYS A 183 -10.66 -21.21 0.52
CA LYS A 183 -11.19 -22.43 1.14
C LYS A 183 -12.07 -22.18 2.36
N LYS A 184 -11.97 -21.00 3.00
CA LYS A 184 -12.78 -20.71 4.19
C LYS A 184 -14.26 -20.68 3.79
N PRO A 185 -15.15 -21.31 4.58
CA PRO A 185 -16.57 -21.29 4.28
C PRO A 185 -17.07 -19.85 4.28
N THR A 186 -17.73 -19.45 3.20
CA THR A 186 -18.34 -18.11 3.11
C THR A 186 -19.59 -18.09 3.98
N THR A 187 -19.52 -17.42 5.13
CA THR A 187 -20.73 -17.09 5.90
C THR A 187 -21.44 -15.96 5.16
N ILE A 188 -22.43 -16.29 4.33
CA ILE A 188 -23.26 -15.27 3.68
C ILE A 188 -24.05 -14.56 4.78
N ARG A 189 -23.67 -13.33 5.10
CA ARG A 189 -24.48 -12.46 5.97
C ARG A 189 -25.73 -12.06 5.19
N ASN A 190 -26.90 -12.20 5.82
CA ASN A 190 -28.20 -11.87 5.21
C ASN A 190 -28.40 -10.35 5.02
N SER A 191 -27.61 -9.51 5.68
CA SER A 191 -27.65 -8.05 5.52
C SER A 191 -26.74 -7.64 4.37
N ILE A 192 -27.32 -7.22 3.25
CA ILE A 192 -26.58 -6.53 2.20
C ILE A 192 -26.14 -5.18 2.76
N THR A 193 -24.86 -5.06 3.08
CA THR A 193 -24.20 -3.77 3.37
C THR A 193 -23.85 -3.09 2.05
N HIS A 194 -23.87 -1.77 2.01
CA HIS A 194 -23.42 -1.02 0.82
C HIS A 194 -21.90 -0.84 0.92
N ASP A 195 -21.14 -1.27 -0.09
CA ASP A 195 -19.74 -0.88 -0.15
C ASP A 195 -19.66 0.60 -0.57
N SER A 196 -19.30 1.47 0.38
CA SER A 196 -19.24 2.93 0.16
C SER A 196 -17.97 3.39 -0.56
N ILE A 197 -17.03 2.48 -0.80
CA ILE A 197 -15.76 2.75 -1.47
C ILE A 197 -15.94 2.56 -2.96
N ASP A 198 -15.46 3.50 -3.77
CA ASP A 198 -15.35 3.30 -5.22
C ASP A 198 -14.17 2.34 -5.51
N PRO A 199 -14.42 1.11 -6.01
CA PRO A 199 -13.36 0.14 -6.26
C PRO A 199 -12.53 0.48 -7.51
N TYR A 200 -12.95 1.44 -8.32
CA TYR A 200 -12.35 1.80 -9.61
C TYR A 200 -11.57 3.12 -9.57
N GLN A 201 -11.77 3.93 -8.52
CA GLN A 201 -11.08 5.20 -8.35
C GLN A 201 -10.71 5.45 -6.89
N PHE A 202 -9.42 5.66 -6.64
CA PHE A 202 -8.92 6.02 -5.33
C PHE A 202 -9.44 7.39 -4.90
N SER A 203 -10.09 7.39 -3.74
CA SER A 203 -10.33 8.60 -2.96
C SER A 203 -9.98 8.32 -1.51
N ARG A 204 -9.16 9.19 -0.91
CA ARG A 204 -8.88 9.08 0.52
C ARG A 204 -10.13 9.48 1.29
N ARG A 205 -10.54 8.66 2.25
CA ARG A 205 -11.65 8.99 3.14
C ARG A 205 -11.36 10.29 3.90
N ALA A 206 -12.32 11.19 3.91
CA ALA A 206 -12.23 12.42 4.69
C ALA A 206 -12.30 12.09 6.20
N SER A 207 -11.38 12.64 6.97
CA SER A 207 -11.36 12.54 8.42
C SER A 207 -10.99 13.90 9.02
N ARG A 208 -11.41 14.14 10.25
CA ARG A 208 -11.03 15.33 10.99
C ARG A 208 -9.57 15.24 11.43
N VAL A 209 -8.96 16.39 11.66
CA VAL A 209 -7.64 16.44 12.27
C VAL A 209 -7.76 16.24 13.78
N LEU A 210 -7.01 15.29 14.33
CA LEU A 210 -6.84 15.09 15.77
C LEU A 210 -5.38 15.24 16.15
N SER A 211 -5.13 15.85 17.31
CA SER A 211 -3.81 15.94 17.92
C SER A 211 -3.60 14.74 18.83
N LEU A 212 -2.66 13.85 18.50
CA LEU A 212 -2.25 12.75 19.37
C LEU A 212 -1.21 13.19 20.41
N GLY A 213 -0.58 14.34 20.19
CA GLY A 213 0.36 14.99 21.09
C GLY A 213 0.90 16.26 20.44
N PRO A 214 1.75 17.05 21.12
CA PRO A 214 2.27 18.32 20.61
C PRO A 214 3.03 18.22 19.28
N LYS A 215 3.54 17.04 18.94
CA LYS A 215 4.32 16.77 17.73
C LYS A 215 3.63 15.79 16.77
N SER A 216 2.42 15.32 17.09
CA SER A 216 1.73 14.27 16.33
C SER A 216 0.28 14.65 16.05
N GLN A 217 -0.08 14.62 14.78
CA GLN A 217 -1.43 14.87 14.32
C GLN A 217 -1.82 13.82 13.28
N ILE A 218 -3.10 13.46 13.26
CA ILE A 218 -3.68 12.49 12.33
C ILE A 218 -4.90 13.08 11.63
N GLY A 219 -5.32 12.43 10.55
CA GLY A 219 -6.52 12.77 9.80
C GLY A 219 -6.36 13.97 8.88
N GLY A 220 -7.46 14.33 8.20
CA GLY A 220 -7.45 15.30 7.11
C GLY A 220 -6.51 14.86 5.98
N ASN A 221 -5.63 15.75 5.54
CA ASN A 221 -4.64 15.46 4.49
C ASN A 221 -3.28 14.99 5.04
N LEU A 222 -3.15 14.79 6.36
CA LEU A 222 -1.89 14.38 6.99
C LEU A 222 -1.56 12.92 6.70
N ALA A 223 -0.28 12.57 6.61
CA ALA A 223 0.12 11.18 6.44
C ALA A 223 -0.29 10.33 7.65
N PRO A 224 -0.60 9.03 7.47
CA PRO A 224 -0.96 8.17 8.60
C PRO A 224 0.15 8.09 9.65
N ALA A 225 -0.26 8.12 10.92
CA ALA A 225 0.64 7.93 12.06
C ALA A 225 1.00 6.45 12.23
N ILE A 226 2.14 6.19 12.87
CA ILE A 226 2.64 4.84 13.13
C ILE A 226 2.60 4.53 14.63
N ILE A 227 2.01 3.38 14.96
CA ILE A 227 2.03 2.81 16.30
C ILE A 227 2.75 1.46 16.25
N VAL A 228 3.57 1.17 17.26
CA VAL A 228 4.13 -0.16 17.46
C VAL A 228 3.87 -0.63 18.89
N LYS A 229 3.57 -1.91 19.03
CA LYS A 229 3.21 -2.52 20.31
C LYS A 229 4.43 -3.17 20.95
N SER A 230 4.66 -2.85 22.22
CA SER A 230 5.57 -3.62 23.07
C SER A 230 4.88 -4.90 23.52
N LEU A 231 5.57 -6.04 23.39
CA LEU A 231 5.12 -7.31 23.96
C LEU A 231 5.65 -7.56 25.38
N GLU A 232 6.56 -6.69 25.85
CA GLU A 232 7.03 -6.70 27.24
C GLU A 232 5.96 -6.18 28.19
N LEU A 233 5.90 -6.76 29.39
CA LEU A 233 5.02 -6.28 30.47
C LEU A 233 5.46 -4.88 30.93
N LEU A 234 4.51 -4.01 31.29
CA LEU A 234 4.81 -2.67 31.78
C LEU A 234 5.67 -2.67 33.05
N THR A 235 5.49 -3.67 33.91
CA THR A 235 6.31 -3.88 35.10
C THR A 235 7.80 -4.10 34.77
N ASN A 236 8.13 -4.49 33.53
CA ASN A 236 9.49 -4.53 32.98
C ASN A 236 9.81 -3.27 32.15
N SER A 237 9.46 -2.09 32.66
CA SER A 237 9.70 -0.81 31.99
C SER A 237 11.15 -0.57 31.54
N PRO A 238 12.22 -1.04 32.24
CA PRO A 238 13.59 -0.87 31.77
C PRO A 238 13.85 -1.52 30.40
N ALA A 239 13.27 -2.70 30.15
CA ALA A 239 13.42 -3.39 28.86
C ALA A 239 12.73 -2.61 27.73
N ILE A 240 11.53 -2.08 27.99
CA ILE A 240 10.78 -1.24 27.04
C ILE A 240 11.59 0.02 26.70
N ILE A 241 12.09 0.73 27.72
CA ILE A 241 12.91 1.94 27.56
C ILE A 241 14.14 1.65 26.70
N GLN A 242 14.86 0.56 26.99
CA GLN A 242 16.04 0.16 26.22
C GLN A 242 15.69 -0.14 24.74
N ALA A 243 14.57 -0.84 24.50
CA ALA A 243 14.12 -1.16 23.16
C ALA A 243 13.72 0.09 22.35
N VAL A 244 13.03 1.05 22.98
CA VAL A 244 12.65 2.34 22.37
C VAL A 244 13.89 3.16 22.03
N CYS A 245 14.81 3.36 22.99
CA CYS A 245 16.04 4.14 22.77
C CYS A 245 16.90 3.54 21.65
N ARG A 246 17.04 2.21 21.61
CA ARG A 246 17.73 1.51 20.53
C ARG A 246 17.04 1.77 19.18
N THR A 247 15.72 1.68 19.14
CA THR A 247 14.93 1.91 17.92
C THR A 247 15.11 3.33 17.40
N GLN A 248 14.98 4.34 18.25
CA GLN A 248 15.17 5.74 17.85
C GLN A 248 16.60 6.04 17.37
N THR A 249 17.60 5.38 17.96
CA THR A 249 19.01 5.53 17.53
C THR A 249 19.24 4.92 16.14
N GLN A 250 18.61 3.78 15.85
CA GLN A 250 18.76 3.06 14.59
C GLN A 250 17.92 3.65 13.44
N LEU A 251 16.78 4.25 13.75
CA LEU A 251 15.81 4.77 12.77
C LEU A 251 15.62 6.29 12.89
N LYS A 252 16.72 7.06 12.81
CA LYS A 252 16.69 8.53 12.97
C LYS A 252 15.69 9.22 12.04
N ASP A 253 15.64 8.79 10.77
CA ASP A 253 14.80 9.39 9.74
C ASP A 253 13.35 8.88 9.71
N SER A 254 13.08 7.81 10.45
CA SER A 254 11.81 7.09 10.50
C SER A 254 11.53 6.67 11.96
N PRO A 255 11.37 7.65 12.86
CA PRO A 255 11.30 7.39 14.29
C PRO A 255 10.04 6.62 14.68
N LEU A 256 10.11 5.96 15.82
CA LEU A 256 8.95 5.41 16.51
C LEU A 256 8.10 6.57 17.02
N GLU A 257 6.86 6.70 16.53
CA GLU A 257 5.97 7.82 16.87
C GLU A 257 5.12 7.52 18.11
N GLY A 258 4.30 6.46 18.02
CA GLY A 258 3.44 5.97 19.09
C GLY A 258 3.90 4.63 19.66
N LEU A 259 3.95 4.53 20.99
CA LEU A 259 4.21 3.28 21.70
C LEU A 259 2.92 2.75 22.34
N GLN A 260 2.51 1.54 21.95
CA GLN A 260 1.38 0.84 22.55
C GLN A 260 1.86 -0.16 23.62
N VAL A 261 1.17 -0.17 24.77
CA VAL A 261 1.43 -1.06 25.91
C VAL A 261 0.11 -1.55 26.52
N ASN A 262 0.09 -2.77 27.08
CA ASN A 262 -1.12 -3.36 27.68
C ASN A 262 -1.24 -3.04 29.17
N VAL A 263 -2.39 -2.55 29.62
CA VAL A 263 -2.67 -2.27 31.03
C VAL A 263 -3.72 -3.25 31.53
N GLU A 264 -3.30 -4.26 32.30
CA GLU A 264 -4.17 -5.34 32.79
C GLU A 264 -4.46 -5.23 34.28
N SER A 265 -3.77 -4.33 34.99
CA SER A 265 -3.84 -4.18 36.43
C SER A 265 -3.50 -2.75 36.90
N SER A 266 -3.88 -2.40 38.12
CA SER A 266 -3.49 -1.11 38.72
C SER A 266 -1.98 -1.00 38.92
N GLU A 267 -1.27 -2.14 39.06
CA GLU A 267 0.20 -2.16 39.11
C GLU A 267 0.81 -1.69 37.78
N ASP A 268 0.20 -2.05 36.64
CA ASP A 268 0.64 -1.57 35.33
C ASP A 268 0.43 -0.06 35.17
N LEU A 269 -0.68 0.49 35.69
CA LEU A 269 -0.89 1.95 35.73
C LEU A 269 0.21 2.65 36.52
N VAL A 270 0.60 2.11 37.69
CA VAL A 270 1.71 2.66 38.48
C VAL A 270 3.04 2.56 37.71
N ALA A 271 3.30 1.41 37.07
CA ALA A 271 4.51 1.21 36.27
C ALA A 271 4.58 2.15 35.04
N PHE A 272 3.42 2.53 34.48
CA PHE A 272 3.33 3.50 33.39
C PHE A 272 3.91 4.87 33.76
N ILE A 273 3.81 5.31 35.02
CA ILE A 273 4.37 6.61 35.46
C ILE A 273 5.87 6.68 35.17
N GLY A 274 6.62 5.65 35.59
CA GLY A 274 8.07 5.59 35.37
C GLY A 274 8.44 5.43 33.90
N LEU A 275 7.65 4.67 33.13
CA LEU A 275 7.84 4.54 31.69
C LEU A 275 7.61 5.88 30.97
N HIS A 276 6.55 6.59 31.34
CA HIS A 276 6.20 7.89 30.78
C HIS A 276 7.27 8.92 31.12
N GLU A 277 7.69 9.05 32.38
CA GLU A 277 8.75 9.96 32.81
C GLU A 277 10.05 9.76 31.99
N ALA A 278 10.41 8.50 31.72
CA ALA A 278 11.60 8.18 30.94
C ALA A 278 11.49 8.51 29.44
N LEU A 279 10.29 8.42 28.85
CA LEU A 279 10.12 8.41 27.39
C LEU A 279 9.27 9.55 26.82
N HIS A 280 8.60 10.38 27.64
CA HIS A 280 7.67 11.42 27.16
C HIS A 280 8.32 12.50 26.28
N SER A 281 9.64 12.63 26.30
CA SER A 281 10.40 13.55 25.44
C SER A 281 10.94 12.87 24.17
N VAL A 282 10.90 11.54 24.13
CA VAL A 282 11.47 10.67 23.09
C VAL A 282 10.41 10.16 22.12
N ILE A 283 9.23 9.79 22.63
CA ILE A 283 8.09 9.38 21.80
C ILE A 283 7.04 10.48 21.76
N GLN A 284 6.16 10.45 20.75
CA GLN A 284 5.19 11.53 20.55
C GLN A 284 3.90 11.31 21.33
N PHE A 285 3.50 10.04 21.50
CA PHE A 285 2.32 9.66 22.27
C PHE A 285 2.40 8.20 22.74
N PHE A 286 1.66 7.89 23.80
CA PHE A 286 1.46 6.53 24.29
C PHE A 286 0.06 6.06 23.96
N VAL A 287 -0.08 4.76 23.69
CA VAL A 287 -1.37 4.09 23.65
C VAL A 287 -1.45 3.07 24.77
N LEU A 288 -2.42 3.26 25.66
CA LEU A 288 -2.70 2.33 26.75
C LEU A 288 -3.87 1.45 26.32
N GLU A 289 -3.58 0.20 25.99
CA GLU A 289 -4.61 -0.81 25.71
C GLU A 289 -5.14 -1.35 27.04
N ILE A 290 -6.36 -0.93 27.40
CA ILE A 290 -6.98 -1.22 28.69
C ILE A 290 -7.64 -2.59 28.65
N GLY A 291 -7.17 -3.49 29.51
CA GLY A 291 -7.72 -4.82 29.71
C GLY A 291 -9.06 -4.79 30.45
N THR A 292 -9.75 -5.93 30.50
CA THR A 292 -11.09 -6.04 31.10
C THR A 292 -11.12 -5.89 32.62
N ASN A 293 -9.96 -5.92 33.29
CA ASN A 293 -9.85 -5.82 34.74
C ASN A 293 -9.71 -4.39 35.26
N ILE A 294 -9.66 -3.40 34.35
CA ILE A 294 -9.55 -1.99 34.69
C ILE A 294 -10.82 -1.29 34.22
N ASP A 295 -11.49 -0.63 35.14
CA ASP A 295 -12.71 0.12 34.84
C ASP A 295 -12.46 1.64 34.82
N LEU A 296 -13.51 2.40 34.52
CA LEU A 296 -13.41 3.85 34.45
C LEU A 296 -13.05 4.47 35.82
N SER A 297 -13.50 3.86 36.92
CA SER A 297 -13.23 4.38 38.26
C SER A 297 -11.76 4.26 38.64
N ASP A 298 -11.08 3.20 38.19
CA ASP A 298 -9.64 3.05 38.32
C ASP A 298 -8.89 4.17 37.58
N LEU A 299 -9.31 4.46 36.33
CA LEU A 299 -8.72 5.51 35.49
C LEU A 299 -8.95 6.92 36.05
N GLU A 300 -10.12 7.16 36.67
CA GLU A 300 -10.48 8.42 37.31
C GLU A 300 -9.66 8.68 38.58
N GLN A 301 -9.44 7.64 39.38
CA GLN A 301 -8.65 7.70 40.62
C GLN A 301 -7.15 7.74 40.35
N PHE A 302 -6.70 7.25 39.21
CA PHE A 302 -5.30 7.24 38.84
C PHE A 302 -4.73 8.66 38.67
N LEU A 303 -3.56 8.88 39.29
CA LEU A 303 -2.83 10.14 39.14
C LEU A 303 -1.97 10.08 37.87
N TRP A 304 -2.49 10.66 36.81
CA TRP A 304 -1.86 10.68 35.50
C TRP A 304 -0.54 11.48 35.50
N PRO A 305 0.52 10.98 34.85
CA PRO A 305 1.80 11.67 34.78
C PRO A 305 1.70 12.92 33.88
N GLU A 306 2.41 13.98 34.26
CA GLU A 306 2.56 15.17 33.42
C GLU A 306 3.72 14.97 32.43
N GLY A 307 3.58 15.47 31.20
CA GLY A 307 4.67 15.46 30.23
C GLY A 307 4.25 15.92 28.85
N GLN A 308 5.15 15.69 27.89
CA GLN A 308 5.00 16.20 26.52
C GLN A 308 4.33 15.20 25.58
N ALA A 309 4.36 13.90 25.88
CA ALA A 309 3.73 12.89 25.03
C ALA A 309 2.22 12.89 25.30
N GLY A 310 1.41 12.80 24.25
CA GLY A 310 -0.02 12.63 24.46
C GLY A 310 -0.37 11.19 24.85
N ILE A 311 -1.62 11.00 25.27
CA ILE A 311 -2.13 9.71 25.73
C ILE A 311 -3.37 9.35 24.91
N VAL A 312 -3.39 8.12 24.41
CA VAL A 312 -4.54 7.51 23.76
C VAL A 312 -4.95 6.30 24.61
N ILE A 313 -6.21 6.24 25.01
CA ILE A 313 -6.80 5.07 25.63
C ILE A 313 -7.37 4.18 24.53
N LEU A 314 -6.97 2.92 24.46
CA LEU A 314 -7.53 1.94 23.53
C LEU A 314 -8.31 0.91 24.32
N GLN A 315 -9.57 0.68 23.95
CA GLN A 315 -10.37 -0.35 24.59
C GLN A 315 -11.33 -1.01 23.61
N LYS A 316 -11.51 -2.32 23.78
CA LYS A 316 -12.55 -3.08 23.06
C LYS A 316 -13.90 -2.83 23.71
N ILE A 317 -14.88 -2.44 22.90
CA ILE A 317 -16.23 -2.13 23.36
C ILE A 317 -17.25 -2.92 22.55
N ASN A 318 -18.09 -3.67 23.24
CA ASN A 318 -19.19 -4.42 22.63
C ASN A 318 -20.46 -3.56 22.56
N ALA A 319 -21.45 -4.01 21.79
CA ALA A 319 -22.72 -3.27 21.62
C ALA A 319 -23.44 -2.99 22.94
N GLU A 320 -23.41 -3.93 23.88
CA GLU A 320 -24.02 -3.82 25.21
C GLU A 320 -23.35 -2.75 26.11
N ASP A 321 -22.12 -2.36 25.79
CA ASP A 321 -21.33 -1.39 26.54
C ASP A 321 -21.34 0.02 25.89
N ALA A 322 -22.32 0.31 25.02
CA ALA A 322 -22.38 1.58 24.29
C ALA A 322 -22.46 2.81 25.22
N PHE A 323 -23.15 2.71 26.37
CA PHE A 323 -23.17 3.79 27.37
C PHE A 323 -21.82 3.97 28.07
N TYR A 324 -21.09 2.88 28.32
CA TYR A 324 -19.75 2.97 28.87
C TYR A 324 -18.80 3.70 27.90
N ALA A 325 -18.94 3.48 26.59
CA ALA A 325 -18.18 4.18 25.57
C ALA A 325 -18.32 5.70 25.66
N THR A 326 -19.53 6.20 25.96
CA THR A 326 -19.78 7.64 26.10
C THR A 326 -19.13 8.22 27.34
N GLU A 327 -19.19 7.50 28.46
CA GLU A 327 -18.56 7.93 29.71
C GLU A 327 -17.03 7.95 29.57
N LEU A 328 -16.45 6.93 28.96
CA LEU A 328 -15.02 6.85 28.70
C LEU A 328 -14.54 7.96 27.74
N LEU A 329 -15.34 8.30 26.73
CA LEU A 329 -15.03 9.42 25.82
C LEU A 329 -15.05 10.77 26.56
N ASN A 330 -16.05 10.98 27.43
CA ASN A 330 -16.11 12.19 28.26
C ASN A 330 -14.90 12.29 29.20
N PHE A 331 -14.51 11.18 29.83
CA PHE A 331 -13.29 11.12 30.64
C PHE A 331 -12.05 11.49 29.84
N CYS A 332 -11.86 10.90 28.66
CA CYS A 332 -10.72 11.21 27.80
C CYS A 332 -10.70 12.70 27.42
N ARG A 333 -11.83 13.25 26.99
CA ARG A 333 -11.95 14.69 26.67
C ARG A 333 -11.63 15.59 27.87
N PHE A 334 -12.15 15.24 29.04
CA PHE A 334 -11.88 15.99 30.28
C PHE A 334 -10.39 16.01 30.64
N LYS A 335 -9.69 14.89 30.42
CA LYS A 335 -8.24 14.76 30.64
C LYS A 335 -7.38 15.28 29.47
N GLY A 336 -7.99 15.59 28.32
CA GLY A 336 -7.28 15.95 27.09
C GLY A 336 -6.64 14.77 26.34
N PHE A 337 -7.08 13.54 26.64
CA PHE A 337 -6.64 12.31 25.97
C PHE A 337 -7.49 12.02 24.73
N ASN A 338 -7.02 11.14 23.86
CA ASN A 338 -7.85 10.57 22.80
C ASN A 338 -8.35 9.19 23.23
N LEU A 339 -9.53 8.80 22.75
CA LEU A 339 -10.10 7.47 22.89
C LEU A 339 -10.09 6.75 21.54
N ALA A 340 -9.47 5.58 21.50
CA ALA A 340 -9.60 4.61 20.43
C ALA A 340 -10.56 3.49 20.86
N ILE A 341 -11.67 3.35 20.15
CA ILE A 341 -12.63 2.27 20.37
C ILE A 341 -12.36 1.16 19.36
N ASP A 342 -12.12 -0.05 19.86
CA ASP A 342 -12.14 -1.26 19.05
C ASP A 342 -13.53 -1.90 19.11
N CYS A 343 -14.25 -1.87 17.99
CA CYS A 343 -15.58 -2.45 17.90
C CYS A 343 -15.83 -3.09 16.53
N SER A 344 -16.80 -4.01 16.46
CA SER A 344 -17.28 -4.51 15.17
C SER A 344 -18.16 -3.46 14.47
N ALA A 345 -18.24 -3.55 13.14
CA ALA A 345 -19.16 -2.71 12.37
C ALA A 345 -20.61 -2.89 12.81
N ASP A 346 -21.00 -4.09 13.23
CA ASP A 346 -22.36 -4.38 13.71
C ASP A 346 -22.65 -3.69 15.04
N ALA A 347 -21.71 -3.71 15.98
CA ALA A 347 -21.84 -2.99 17.26
C ALA A 347 -21.91 -1.47 17.06
N LEU A 348 -21.14 -0.95 16.10
CA LEU A 348 -21.21 0.45 15.70
C LEU A 348 -22.57 0.80 15.08
N ARG A 349 -23.15 -0.07 14.25
CA ARG A 349 -24.48 0.16 13.64
C ARG A 349 -25.63 0.04 14.63
N SER A 350 -25.54 -0.86 15.61
CA SER A 350 -26.66 -1.21 16.47
C SER A 350 -26.86 -0.23 17.62
N GLU A 351 -25.79 0.09 18.35
CA GLU A 351 -25.87 0.79 19.65
C GLU A 351 -24.80 1.87 19.79
N ILE A 352 -23.52 1.53 19.54
CA ILE A 352 -22.38 2.43 19.80
C ILE A 352 -22.47 3.70 18.93
N GLY A 353 -22.75 3.57 17.64
CA GLY A 353 -22.79 4.70 16.71
C GLY A 353 -23.88 5.71 17.01
N GLU A 354 -25.05 5.25 17.46
CA GLU A 354 -26.16 6.14 17.84
C GLU A 354 -25.81 7.01 19.06
N GLN A 355 -25.15 6.42 20.06
CA GLN A 355 -24.70 7.16 21.23
C GLN A 355 -23.59 8.17 20.88
N LEU A 356 -22.56 7.71 20.15
CA LEU A 356 -21.40 8.55 19.82
C LEU A 356 -21.73 9.66 18.81
N ARG A 357 -22.70 9.45 17.90
CA ARG A 357 -23.12 10.47 16.93
C ARG A 357 -23.55 11.77 17.61
N VAL A 358 -24.23 11.67 18.77
CA VAL A 358 -24.66 12.84 19.56
C VAL A 358 -23.46 13.57 20.15
N MET A 359 -22.41 12.84 20.53
CA MET A 359 -21.19 13.39 21.11
C MET A 359 -20.20 13.96 20.09
N GLY A 360 -20.32 13.56 18.81
CA GLY A 360 -19.38 13.88 17.75
C GLY A 360 -18.04 13.13 17.88
N SER A 361 -17.20 13.28 16.87
CA SER A 361 -15.93 12.55 16.70
C SER A 361 -14.71 13.17 17.41
N ASP A 362 -14.92 14.17 18.27
CA ASP A 362 -13.81 14.87 18.93
C ASP A 362 -13.09 13.95 19.91
N HIS A 363 -11.75 13.92 19.85
CA HIS A 363 -10.92 12.98 20.61
C HIS A 363 -11.26 11.49 20.39
N LEU A 364 -11.94 11.13 19.29
CA LEU A 364 -12.39 9.76 19.04
C LEU A 364 -11.68 9.17 17.82
N ILE A 365 -11.23 7.92 17.94
CA ILE A 365 -10.65 7.10 16.88
C ILE A 365 -11.42 5.77 16.89
N ILE A 366 -11.68 5.21 15.71
CA ILE A 366 -12.33 3.89 15.60
C ILE A 366 -11.36 2.88 14.97
N SER A 367 -11.36 1.68 15.50
CA SER A 367 -10.63 0.52 15.01
C SER A 367 -11.52 -0.72 15.05
N SER A 368 -11.07 -1.78 14.39
CA SER A 368 -11.72 -3.09 14.48
C SER A 368 -10.69 -4.21 14.55
N GLN A 369 -10.89 -5.12 15.49
CA GLN A 369 -10.41 -6.49 15.43
C GLN A 369 -11.51 -7.41 14.87
N GLN A 370 -11.13 -8.42 14.11
CA GLN A 370 -12.08 -9.45 13.68
C GLN A 370 -12.74 -10.12 14.88
N SER A 371 -14.07 -10.12 14.90
CA SER A 371 -14.88 -10.95 15.80
C SER A 371 -15.05 -12.36 15.21
N GLU A 372 -15.32 -13.34 16.06
CA GLU A 372 -15.64 -14.71 15.63
C GLU A 372 -16.73 -14.69 14.54
N GLY A 373 -16.46 -15.33 13.41
CA GLY A 373 -17.42 -15.52 12.31
C GLY A 373 -17.24 -14.61 11.08
N ILE A 374 -16.36 -13.60 11.10
CA ILE A 374 -16.03 -12.82 9.89
C ILE A 374 -14.99 -13.57 9.06
N SER A 375 -15.31 -13.93 7.81
CA SER A 375 -14.47 -14.80 6.98
C SER A 375 -13.46 -14.06 6.10
N HIS A 376 -13.45 -12.71 6.07
CA HIS A 376 -12.62 -11.93 5.15
C HIS A 376 -11.74 -10.87 5.84
N PRO A 377 -10.40 -10.91 5.66
CA PRO A 377 -9.46 -10.01 6.34
C PRO A 377 -9.74 -8.54 6.04
N LEU A 378 -10.02 -8.14 4.80
CA LEU A 378 -10.26 -6.72 4.49
C LEU A 378 -11.70 -6.28 4.77
N GLY A 379 -12.64 -7.24 4.82
CA GLY A 379 -14.07 -6.97 4.76
C GLY A 379 -14.57 -6.21 5.98
N HIS A 380 -14.09 -6.57 7.18
CA HIS A 380 -14.53 -5.92 8.42
C HIS A 380 -14.14 -4.44 8.51
N TYR A 381 -12.99 -4.04 7.96
CA TYR A 381 -12.61 -2.62 7.91
C TYR A 381 -13.40 -1.84 6.87
N ARG A 382 -13.76 -2.45 5.73
CA ARG A 382 -14.68 -1.82 4.77
C ARG A 382 -16.08 -1.65 5.38
N GLU A 383 -16.58 -2.67 6.08
CA GLU A 383 -17.84 -2.57 6.84
C GLU A 383 -17.76 -1.53 7.96
N LEU A 384 -16.64 -1.46 8.69
CA LEU A 384 -16.43 -0.46 9.74
C LEU A 384 -16.42 0.95 9.17
N SER A 385 -15.75 1.15 8.03
CA SER A 385 -15.70 2.43 7.32
C SER A 385 -17.09 2.88 6.87
N GLU A 386 -17.89 1.97 6.28
CA GLU A 386 -19.28 2.25 5.91
C GLU A 386 -20.13 2.59 7.15
N ALA A 387 -20.02 1.81 8.23
CA ALA A 387 -20.72 2.08 9.47
C ALA A 387 -20.32 3.46 10.03
N ALA A 388 -19.03 3.76 10.11
CA ALA A 388 -18.52 5.05 10.55
C ALA A 388 -19.04 6.20 9.68
N ASN A 389 -19.13 6.05 8.35
CA ASN A 389 -19.67 7.08 7.46
C ASN A 389 -21.13 7.46 7.79
N ASN A 390 -21.93 6.53 8.31
CA ASN A 390 -23.32 6.78 8.65
C ASN A 390 -23.52 7.50 10.00
N PHE A 391 -22.61 7.30 10.96
CA PHE A 391 -22.76 7.84 12.33
C PHE A 391 -21.74 8.93 12.68
N LEU A 392 -20.51 8.79 12.20
CA LEU A 392 -19.34 9.59 12.55
C LEU A 392 -18.47 9.82 11.29
N PRO A 393 -18.98 10.55 10.28
CA PRO A 393 -18.39 10.58 8.93
C PRO A 393 -16.95 11.09 8.87
N ASP A 394 -16.51 11.87 9.84
CA ASP A 394 -15.16 12.43 9.91
C ASP A 394 -14.25 11.72 10.94
N VAL A 395 -14.70 10.66 11.62
CA VAL A 395 -13.86 10.00 12.65
C VAL A 395 -12.63 9.34 12.02
N PRO A 396 -11.42 9.50 12.58
CA PRO A 396 -10.25 8.79 12.09
C PRO A 396 -10.35 7.28 12.29
N ILE A 397 -9.83 6.52 11.32
CA ILE A 397 -9.79 5.05 11.37
C ILE A 397 -8.35 4.57 11.60
N TRP A 398 -8.16 3.71 12.60
CA TRP A 398 -6.88 3.07 12.89
C TRP A 398 -6.90 1.62 12.38
N ILE A 399 -6.00 1.30 11.44
CA ILE A 399 -5.77 -0.06 10.94
C ILE A 399 -4.80 -0.80 11.87
N ARG A 400 -5.27 -1.89 12.49
CA ARG A 400 -4.46 -2.70 13.42
C ARG A 400 -4.02 -4.02 12.81
N ASN A 401 -2.71 -4.24 12.66
CA ASN A 401 -2.16 -5.54 12.27
C ASN A 401 -1.99 -6.42 13.52
N THR A 402 -3.09 -6.99 14.00
CA THR A 402 -3.12 -7.94 15.12
C THR A 402 -3.14 -9.39 14.63
N LYS A 403 -3.00 -10.37 15.53
CA LYS A 403 -3.10 -11.80 15.15
C LYS A 403 -4.51 -12.20 14.72
N GLU A 404 -5.51 -11.48 15.19
CA GLU A 404 -6.92 -11.70 14.87
C GLU A 404 -7.25 -11.20 13.45
N ASN A 405 -6.50 -10.19 12.98
CA ASN A 405 -6.70 -9.61 11.65
C ASN A 405 -5.84 -10.28 10.56
N THR A 406 -4.93 -11.21 10.92
CA THR A 406 -4.13 -11.96 9.93
C THR A 406 -4.88 -13.14 9.35
N LEU A 407 -4.52 -13.52 8.12
CA LEU A 407 -5.24 -14.56 7.39
C LEU A 407 -4.74 -15.97 7.72
N ALA A 408 -3.42 -16.14 7.68
CA ALA A 408 -2.70 -17.40 7.90
C ALA A 408 -1.27 -17.11 8.39
N SER A 409 -1.15 -16.42 9.52
CA SER A 409 0.15 -15.97 10.04
C SER A 409 1.06 -17.12 10.43
N GLN A 410 2.32 -17.02 10.04
CA GLN A 410 3.44 -17.85 10.47
C GLN A 410 4.41 -17.01 11.31
N ASP A 411 5.18 -17.68 12.17
CA ASP A 411 6.04 -16.99 13.15
C ASP A 411 7.45 -16.69 12.60
N TYR A 412 7.53 -16.04 11.45
CA TYR A 412 8.79 -15.51 10.91
C TYR A 412 8.57 -14.20 10.16
N PHE A 413 9.63 -13.37 10.09
CA PHE A 413 9.50 -11.98 9.66
C PHE A 413 8.98 -11.80 8.22
N SER A 414 9.44 -12.63 7.27
CA SER A 414 8.97 -12.49 5.89
C SER A 414 7.49 -12.80 5.72
N ASP A 415 6.92 -13.66 6.56
CA ASP A 415 5.46 -13.89 6.60
C ASP A 415 4.72 -12.67 7.16
N ARG A 416 5.17 -12.16 8.31
CA ARG A 416 4.61 -10.93 8.93
C ARG A 416 4.67 -9.73 7.98
N LEU A 417 5.76 -9.61 7.23
CA LEU A 417 5.93 -8.60 6.19
C LEU A 417 4.86 -8.74 5.11
N ILE A 418 4.67 -9.94 4.57
CA ILE A 418 3.66 -10.18 3.52
C ILE A 418 2.26 -9.93 4.08
N GLU A 419 1.88 -10.54 5.21
CA GLU A 419 0.55 -10.38 5.83
C GLU A 419 0.20 -8.92 6.09
N SER A 420 1.10 -8.18 6.77
CA SER A 420 0.84 -6.78 7.11
C SER A 420 0.75 -5.90 5.86
N SER A 421 1.54 -6.23 4.82
CA SER A 421 1.52 -5.52 3.54
C SER A 421 0.22 -5.76 2.78
N ILE A 422 -0.27 -6.99 2.73
CA ILE A 422 -1.57 -7.30 2.14
C ILE A 422 -2.65 -6.54 2.89
N PHE A 423 -2.68 -6.68 4.22
CA PHE A 423 -3.77 -6.16 5.04
C PHE A 423 -3.82 -4.63 5.06
N SER A 424 -2.77 -3.99 5.58
CA SER A 424 -2.73 -2.53 5.69
C SER A 424 -2.61 -1.85 4.35
N GLY A 425 -1.81 -2.41 3.45
CA GLY A 425 -1.61 -1.84 2.13
C GLY A 425 -2.88 -1.84 1.29
N ALA A 426 -3.69 -2.91 1.34
CA ALA A 426 -4.97 -2.95 0.66
C ALA A 426 -5.92 -1.86 1.16
N LEU A 427 -6.09 -1.74 2.49
CA LEU A 427 -6.96 -0.74 3.10
C LEU A 427 -6.50 0.69 2.78
N LEU A 428 -5.19 0.95 2.80
CA LEU A 428 -4.62 2.22 2.38
C LEU A 428 -4.82 2.51 0.89
N CYS A 429 -4.84 1.48 0.03
CA CYS A 429 -5.17 1.60 -1.39
C CYS A 429 -6.68 1.76 -1.63
N ASP A 430 -7.53 1.34 -0.69
CA ASP A 430 -8.97 1.64 -0.67
C ASP A 430 -9.27 3.02 -0.03
N GLY A 431 -8.25 3.77 0.40
CA GLY A 431 -8.40 5.11 0.98
C GLY A 431 -8.79 5.13 2.46
N ILE A 432 -8.74 3.98 3.15
CA ILE A 432 -8.98 3.82 4.58
C ILE A 432 -7.66 3.93 5.34
N GLY A 433 -7.69 4.59 6.50
CA GLY A 433 -6.59 4.58 7.47
C GLY A 433 -5.95 5.94 7.69
N ASP A 434 -6.02 6.39 8.93
CA ASP A 434 -5.34 7.58 9.45
C ASP A 434 -4.20 7.20 10.41
N ILE A 435 -4.19 5.94 10.85
CA ILE A 435 -3.18 5.34 11.71
C ILE A 435 -2.98 3.89 11.27
N ILE A 436 -1.74 3.40 11.35
CA ILE A 436 -1.44 1.97 11.26
C ILE A 436 -0.68 1.50 12.50
N SER A 437 -0.96 0.28 12.97
CA SER A 437 -0.14 -0.40 13.98
C SER A 437 0.40 -1.73 13.50
N ILE A 438 1.66 -2.02 13.80
CA ILE A 438 2.26 -3.34 13.62
C ILE A 438 2.36 -4.02 14.99
N GLU A 439 1.41 -4.91 15.29
CA GLU A 439 1.29 -5.56 16.61
C GLU A 439 1.75 -7.03 16.59
N THR A 440 1.95 -7.60 15.40
CA THR A 440 2.43 -8.97 15.21
C THR A 440 3.96 -9.12 15.30
N GLU A 441 4.73 -8.04 15.17
CA GLU A 441 6.19 -8.07 15.17
C GLU A 441 6.76 -7.75 16.56
N PRO A 442 7.49 -8.68 17.21
CA PRO A 442 8.00 -8.50 18.57
C PRO A 442 9.09 -7.43 18.68
N LEU A 443 9.85 -7.17 17.61
CA LEU A 443 10.94 -6.20 17.65
C LEU A 443 10.44 -4.82 17.22
N LEU A 444 10.40 -3.85 18.15
CA LEU A 444 9.95 -2.47 17.89
C LEU A 444 10.63 -1.85 16.66
N GLN A 445 11.94 -2.07 16.49
CA GLN A 445 12.70 -1.60 15.33
C GLN A 445 12.15 -2.16 14.02
N LYS A 446 11.89 -3.47 13.96
CA LYS A 446 11.36 -4.11 12.73
C LYS A 446 9.92 -3.71 12.48
N GLY A 447 9.09 -3.64 13.52
CA GLY A 447 7.70 -3.17 13.40
C GLY A 447 7.64 -1.73 12.88
N THR A 448 8.51 -0.86 13.39
CA THR A 448 8.60 0.54 12.96
C THR A 448 9.02 0.62 11.49
N ALA A 449 10.11 -0.06 11.11
CA ALA A 449 10.59 -0.07 9.72
C ALA A 449 9.54 -0.63 8.74
N LEU A 450 8.87 -1.73 9.11
CA LEU A 450 7.81 -2.34 8.32
C LEU A 450 6.64 -1.37 8.11
N ALA A 451 6.19 -0.67 9.16
CA ALA A 451 5.11 0.32 9.06
C ALA A 451 5.43 1.43 8.06
N TYR A 452 6.63 2.03 8.14
CA TYR A 452 7.07 3.05 7.18
C TYR A 452 7.14 2.50 5.75
N ASN A 453 7.69 1.30 5.58
CA ASN A 453 7.81 0.70 4.25
C ASN A 453 6.44 0.35 3.64
N ILE A 454 5.45 -0.07 4.46
CA ILE A 454 4.07 -0.28 4.00
C ILE A 454 3.44 1.05 3.57
N LEU A 455 3.55 2.11 4.37
CA LEU A 455 3.02 3.43 3.98
C LEU A 455 3.68 3.96 2.70
N GLN A 456 4.98 3.72 2.52
CA GLN A 456 5.68 4.08 1.28
C GLN A 456 5.23 3.22 0.09
N GLY A 457 5.11 1.90 0.28
CA GLY A 457 4.64 0.99 -0.75
C GLY A 457 3.20 1.29 -1.22
N ALA A 458 2.33 1.70 -0.30
CA ALA A 458 0.97 2.16 -0.60
C ALA A 458 0.92 3.62 -1.10
N ARG A 459 2.06 4.33 -1.14
CA ARG A 459 2.16 5.77 -1.45
C ARG A 459 1.20 6.62 -0.58
N SER A 460 1.11 6.28 0.69
CA SER A 460 0.35 7.04 1.71
C SER A 460 1.27 7.91 2.58
N ARG A 461 2.57 7.61 2.60
CA ARG A 461 3.61 8.45 3.21
C ARG A 461 4.96 8.14 2.55
N ILE A 462 5.69 9.17 2.14
CA ILE A 462 7.05 9.01 1.59
C ILE A 462 8.06 9.33 2.70
N SER A 463 8.84 8.33 3.11
CA SER A 463 9.79 8.45 4.23
C SER A 463 11.26 8.36 3.81
N LYS A 464 11.52 7.87 2.60
CA LYS A 464 12.85 7.76 1.99
C LYS A 464 12.71 7.89 0.47
N THR A 465 13.81 7.71 -0.26
CA THR A 465 13.79 7.71 -1.73
C THR A 465 12.95 6.55 -2.25
N GLU A 466 12.16 6.77 -3.29
CA GLU A 466 11.47 5.70 -4.01
C GLU A 466 12.33 5.22 -5.18
N PHE A 467 12.61 3.92 -5.24
CA PHE A 467 13.36 3.31 -6.33
C PHE A 467 12.41 2.53 -7.25
N VAL A 468 12.46 2.83 -8.54
CA VAL A 468 11.69 2.14 -9.58
C VAL A 468 12.68 1.40 -10.47
N ALA A 469 12.86 0.11 -10.25
CA ALA A 469 13.85 -0.69 -10.98
C ALA A 469 13.19 -1.81 -11.78
N CYS A 470 13.56 -1.96 -13.04
CA CYS A 470 13.03 -3.06 -13.87
C CYS A 470 13.55 -4.42 -13.37
N PRO A 471 12.83 -5.53 -13.61
CA PRO A 471 13.42 -6.85 -13.37
C PRO A 471 14.61 -7.07 -14.31
N SER A 472 15.57 -7.90 -13.88
CA SER A 472 16.67 -8.32 -14.76
C SER A 472 16.14 -9.07 -15.99
N CYS A 473 16.73 -8.83 -17.16
CA CYS A 473 16.34 -9.53 -18.40
C CYS A 473 17.52 -9.64 -19.36
N GLY A 474 17.37 -10.43 -20.44
CA GLY A 474 18.42 -10.61 -21.45
C GLY A 474 18.78 -9.34 -22.26
N ARG A 475 18.11 -8.21 -22.01
CA ARG A 475 18.41 -6.90 -22.62
C ARG A 475 19.19 -5.98 -21.70
N THR A 476 19.35 -6.33 -20.42
CA THR A 476 20.03 -5.51 -19.44
C THR A 476 21.50 -5.34 -19.83
N LEU A 477 21.99 -4.09 -19.80
CA LEU A 477 23.32 -3.72 -20.30
C LEU A 477 24.39 -3.59 -19.20
N PHE A 478 24.00 -3.74 -17.93
CA PHE A 478 24.86 -3.67 -16.74
C PHE A 478 24.30 -4.57 -15.63
N ASP A 479 25.07 -4.77 -14.56
CA ASP A 479 24.59 -5.51 -13.39
C ASP A 479 23.58 -4.65 -12.60
N LEU A 480 22.30 -4.85 -12.92
CA LEU A 480 21.21 -4.01 -12.40
C LEU A 480 21.10 -4.06 -10.87
N GLN A 481 21.36 -5.22 -10.27
CA GLN A 481 21.29 -5.40 -8.84
C GLN A 481 22.39 -4.61 -8.13
N SER A 482 23.63 -4.77 -8.57
CA SER A 482 24.80 -4.10 -7.99
C SER A 482 24.73 -2.58 -8.16
N VAL A 483 24.30 -2.12 -9.33
CA VAL A 483 24.11 -0.69 -9.60
C VAL A 483 22.98 -0.13 -8.73
N THR A 484 21.86 -0.83 -8.62
CA THR A 484 20.74 -0.41 -7.75
C THR A 484 21.22 -0.24 -6.32
N GLN A 485 21.89 -1.24 -5.76
CA GLN A 485 22.43 -1.16 -4.39
C GLN A 485 23.41 0.01 -4.22
N THR A 486 24.26 0.27 -5.21
CA THR A 486 25.24 1.37 -5.14
C THR A 486 24.57 2.74 -5.19
N ILE A 487 23.53 2.91 -6.01
CA ILE A 487 22.73 4.14 -6.05
C ILE A 487 22.02 4.32 -4.70
N ARG A 488 21.30 3.29 -4.23
CA ARG A 488 20.57 3.33 -2.94
C ARG A 488 21.45 3.74 -1.78
N ALA A 489 22.64 3.13 -1.65
CA ALA A 489 23.58 3.43 -0.57
C ALA A 489 23.97 4.92 -0.49
N ARG A 490 23.87 5.67 -1.60
CA ARG A 490 24.19 7.10 -1.65
C ARG A 490 22.99 8.02 -1.67
N THR A 491 21.79 7.51 -1.96
CA THR A 491 20.62 8.37 -2.18
C THR A 491 19.41 8.03 -1.30
N ASP A 492 19.36 6.90 -0.56
CA ASP A 492 18.15 6.44 0.16
C ASP A 492 17.51 7.51 1.07
N HIS A 493 18.31 8.36 1.70
CA HIS A 493 17.87 9.45 2.59
C HIS A 493 17.06 10.58 1.92
N LEU A 494 17.00 10.66 0.58
CA LEU A 494 16.32 11.75 -0.13
C LEU A 494 14.79 11.59 -0.12
N LYS A 495 14.14 12.13 0.91
CA LYS A 495 12.68 12.10 1.08
C LYS A 495 11.98 12.82 -0.07
N GLY A 496 11.01 12.15 -0.71
CA GLY A 496 10.21 12.72 -1.80
C GLY A 496 10.94 12.79 -3.15
N VAL A 497 12.02 12.02 -3.31
CA VAL A 497 12.71 11.82 -4.59
C VAL A 497 12.41 10.43 -5.11
N THR A 498 12.04 10.32 -6.38
CA THR A 498 11.86 9.05 -7.08
C THR A 498 12.96 8.86 -8.12
N ILE A 499 13.71 7.76 -8.03
CA ILE A 499 14.81 7.43 -8.94
C ILE A 499 14.48 6.12 -9.66
N ALA A 500 14.42 6.19 -10.99
CA ALA A 500 14.24 5.03 -11.84
C ALA A 500 15.58 4.46 -12.31
N ILE A 501 15.73 3.13 -12.28
CA ILE A 501 16.96 2.43 -12.65
C ILE A 501 16.60 1.34 -13.66
N MET A 502 16.95 1.57 -14.92
CA MET A 502 16.47 0.79 -16.06
C MET A 502 17.63 0.13 -16.79
N GLY A 503 17.56 -1.19 -16.93
CA GLY A 503 18.61 -1.99 -17.57
C GLY A 503 18.82 -1.73 -19.06
N CYS A 504 17.83 -1.18 -19.76
CA CYS A 504 17.89 -0.93 -21.20
C CYS A 504 17.02 0.24 -21.66
N ILE A 505 17.35 0.80 -22.83
CA ILE A 505 16.64 1.93 -23.45
C ILE A 505 15.26 1.58 -24.02
N VAL A 506 14.94 0.30 -24.20
CA VAL A 506 13.73 -0.11 -24.95
C VAL A 506 12.44 0.25 -24.21
N ASN A 507 12.31 -0.21 -22.97
CA ASN A 507 11.15 0.13 -22.13
C ASN A 507 11.49 1.18 -21.07
N GLY A 508 12.78 1.36 -20.75
CA GLY A 508 13.23 2.20 -19.64
C GLY A 508 12.62 3.60 -19.63
N PRO A 509 12.65 4.37 -20.74
CA PRO A 509 12.07 5.70 -20.79
C PRO A 509 10.56 5.78 -20.54
N GLY A 510 9.82 4.74 -20.90
CA GLY A 510 8.37 4.67 -20.65
C GLY A 510 8.05 4.22 -19.22
N GLU A 511 8.78 3.21 -18.72
CA GLU A 511 8.61 2.67 -17.36
C GLU A 511 9.03 3.67 -16.26
N MET A 512 9.89 4.64 -16.58
CA MET A 512 10.31 5.70 -15.65
C MET A 512 9.53 7.01 -15.76
N ALA A 513 8.45 7.06 -16.54
CA ALA A 513 7.74 8.30 -16.89
C ALA A 513 7.29 9.15 -15.68
N ASP A 514 7.12 8.51 -14.53
CA ASP A 514 6.66 9.11 -13.26
C ASP A 514 7.81 9.34 -12.25
N ALA A 515 9.06 9.09 -12.62
CA ALA A 515 10.22 9.31 -11.75
C ALA A 515 10.81 10.71 -11.93
N ASP A 516 11.38 11.28 -10.86
CA ASP A 516 12.09 12.56 -10.93
C ASP A 516 13.39 12.43 -11.72
N PHE A 517 14.11 11.32 -11.54
CA PHE A 517 15.40 11.06 -12.17
C PHE A 517 15.46 9.64 -12.75
N GLY A 518 16.15 9.49 -13.88
CA GLY A 518 16.34 8.20 -14.54
C GLY A 518 17.80 7.86 -14.76
N TYR A 519 18.16 6.61 -14.45
CA TYR A 519 19.44 5.97 -14.76
C TYR A 519 19.17 4.82 -15.74
N VAL A 520 19.46 5.02 -17.04
CA VAL A 520 19.05 4.08 -18.09
C VAL A 520 20.24 3.57 -18.88
N GLY A 521 20.33 2.25 -19.05
CA GLY A 521 21.33 1.62 -19.92
C GLY A 521 21.11 2.00 -21.39
N GLY A 522 22.04 2.77 -21.97
CA GLY A 522 22.00 3.18 -23.38
C GLY A 522 22.76 2.23 -24.30
N ALA A 523 23.97 1.85 -23.90
CA ALA A 523 24.83 0.87 -24.58
C ALA A 523 25.74 0.18 -23.53
N PRO A 524 26.50 -0.88 -23.87
CA PRO A 524 27.44 -1.48 -22.93
C PRO A 524 28.40 -0.44 -22.31
N ASN A 525 28.48 -0.40 -20.98
CA ASN A 525 29.22 0.59 -20.19
C ASN A 525 28.79 2.06 -20.35
N LYS A 526 27.59 2.31 -20.91
CA LYS A 526 27.08 3.65 -21.24
C LYS A 526 25.69 3.87 -20.67
N ILE A 527 25.54 4.94 -19.91
CA ILE A 527 24.33 5.32 -19.20
C ILE A 527 23.80 6.64 -19.74
N ASN A 528 22.48 6.71 -19.88
CA ASN A 528 21.75 7.93 -20.17
C ASN A 528 21.04 8.38 -18.89
N LEU A 529 21.20 9.65 -18.54
CA LEU A 529 20.59 10.25 -17.36
C LEU A 529 19.43 11.15 -17.75
N TYR A 530 18.36 11.06 -16.97
CA TYR A 530 17.11 11.76 -17.25
C TYR A 530 16.65 12.60 -16.06
N VAL A 531 15.97 13.70 -16.37
CA VAL A 531 15.19 14.50 -15.42
C VAL A 531 13.75 14.49 -15.93
N GLY A 532 12.85 13.86 -15.17
CA GLY A 532 11.54 13.46 -15.66
C GLY A 532 11.66 12.63 -16.94
N LYS A 533 11.02 13.09 -18.02
CA LYS A 533 11.03 12.41 -19.33
C LYS A 533 12.16 12.86 -20.26
N GLU A 534 12.92 13.88 -19.88
CA GLU A 534 13.96 14.48 -20.72
C GLU A 534 15.32 13.81 -20.47
N CYS A 535 15.96 13.32 -21.53
CA CYS A 535 17.34 12.83 -21.45
C CYS A 535 18.29 14.02 -21.42
N VAL A 536 18.88 14.31 -20.26
CA VAL A 536 19.75 15.48 -20.07
C VAL A 536 21.23 15.18 -20.31
N GLU A 537 21.65 13.94 -20.08
CA GLU A 537 23.02 13.48 -20.36
C GLU A 537 23.01 12.14 -21.08
N TYR A 538 23.83 12.01 -22.12
CA TYR A 538 23.83 10.86 -23.02
C TYR A 538 25.20 10.16 -23.01
N ASN A 539 25.20 8.82 -23.00
CA ASN A 539 26.40 7.99 -23.05
C ASN A 539 27.48 8.34 -22.00
N VAL A 540 27.04 8.66 -20.78
CA VAL A 540 27.91 8.81 -19.62
C VAL A 540 28.57 7.45 -19.32
N ASN A 541 29.86 7.44 -18.98
CA ASN A 541 30.51 6.18 -18.59
C ASN A 541 29.86 5.64 -17.31
N GLU A 542 29.56 4.34 -17.28
CA GLU A 542 28.91 3.70 -16.13
C GLU A 542 29.63 3.96 -14.79
N SER A 543 30.97 3.97 -14.80
CA SER A 543 31.80 4.24 -13.62
C SER A 543 31.64 5.66 -13.06
N GLU A 544 31.20 6.62 -13.87
CA GLU A 544 31.06 8.03 -13.52
C GLU A 544 29.59 8.42 -13.33
N ALA A 545 28.66 7.62 -13.87
CA ALA A 545 27.24 7.94 -13.99
C ALA A 545 26.55 8.20 -12.64
N LEU A 546 26.94 7.51 -11.56
CA LEU A 546 26.38 7.78 -10.23
C LEU A 546 26.76 9.17 -9.70
N ASN A 547 28.01 9.61 -9.93
CA ASN A 547 28.41 10.96 -9.52
C ASN A 547 27.62 12.02 -10.30
N HIS A 548 27.47 11.80 -11.61
CA HIS A 548 26.66 12.68 -12.46
C HIS A 548 25.19 12.71 -12.02
N LEU A 549 24.60 11.55 -11.69
CA LEU A 549 23.24 11.48 -11.14
C LEU A 549 23.09 12.32 -9.87
N ILE A 550 24.05 12.23 -8.94
CA ILE A 550 24.03 13.02 -7.70
C ILE A 550 24.16 14.51 -7.98
N GLU A 551 25.03 14.92 -8.89
CA GLU A 551 25.16 16.33 -9.28
C GLU A 551 23.90 16.85 -9.98
N LEU A 552 23.21 16.02 -10.78
CA LEU A 552 21.90 16.35 -11.34
C LEU A 552 20.85 16.54 -10.23
N ILE A 553 20.80 15.65 -9.24
CA ILE A 553 19.87 15.78 -8.11
C ILE A 553 20.13 17.08 -7.34
N LYS A 554 21.40 17.42 -7.07
CA LYS A 554 21.80 18.68 -6.42
C LYS A 554 21.40 19.90 -7.25
N LYS A 555 21.68 19.89 -8.55
CA LYS A 555 21.34 20.99 -9.47
C LYS A 555 19.84 21.27 -9.53
N ASN A 556 19.02 20.24 -9.34
CA ASN A 556 17.56 20.34 -9.28
C ASN A 556 17.02 20.65 -7.87
N GLY A 557 17.90 20.92 -6.89
CA GLY A 557 17.49 21.32 -5.53
C GLY A 557 16.81 20.20 -4.73
N LYS A 558 17.03 18.93 -5.12
CA LYS A 558 16.41 17.74 -4.51
C LYS A 558 17.37 16.98 -3.58
N TRP A 559 18.59 17.47 -3.43
CA TRP A 559 19.59 16.87 -2.54
C TRP A 559 19.46 17.44 -1.13
N VAL A 560 19.51 16.54 -0.13
CA VAL A 560 19.60 16.88 1.29
C VAL A 560 20.76 16.07 1.85
N ASP A 561 21.67 16.66 2.61
CA ASP A 561 22.78 15.90 3.17
C ASP A 561 22.30 14.91 4.25
N PRO A 562 22.87 13.70 4.32
CA PRO A 562 22.49 12.70 5.31
C PRO A 562 22.80 13.17 6.73
N THR A 563 21.88 12.94 7.67
CA THR A 563 21.94 13.41 9.07
C THR A 563 22.67 12.49 10.06
#